data_AF-A0A1Z5SLU1-F1
#
_entry.id   AF-A0A1Z5SLU1-F1
#
_cell.length_a   1.000
_cell.length_b   1.000
_cell.length_c   1.000
_cell.angle_alpha   90.00
_cell.angle_beta   90.00
_cell.angle_gamma   90.00
#
_symmetry.space_group_name_H-M   'P 1'
#
loop_
_entity.id
_entity.type
_entity.pdbx_description
1 polymer ?
#
loop_
_entity_poly.entity_id
_entity_poly.type
_entity_poly.pdbx_seq_one_letter_code
_entity_poly.pdbx_strand_id
1 'polypeptide(L)'
;MIAINDAFMLESSIYLLLKKYFKQEKCYVDLMELFHEEHVDLDNFSLEKYTFIVIYKTALLLLLPARRDILIPMGEYFQVQDDYLDNFADPSMLGKIGTDIQDNKCSWLINQALKICNSEQRQVLEANYGKKDKECETRVKKVFDELKLEQVYKEYEEQRVGELREKIATLDESEGLKKEVFEEFLRKIYKRTK
;
A
#
# COMPACT_ATOMS: atom_id res chain seq x y z
N MET A 1 31.08 5.46 0.58
CA MET A 1 31.08 5.46 2.06
C MET A 1 30.06 6.44 2.65
N ILE A 2 29.99 7.70 2.19
CA ILE A 2 29.02 8.69 2.68
C ILE A 2 27.56 8.21 2.52
N ALA A 3 27.16 7.74 1.32
CA ALA A 3 25.80 7.25 1.08
C ALA A 3 25.38 6.02 1.94
N ILE A 4 26.34 5.19 2.34
CA ILE A 4 26.08 4.04 3.23
C ILE A 4 25.81 4.55 4.65
N ASN A 5 26.59 5.53 5.11
CA ASN A 5 26.38 6.14 6.42
C ASN A 5 25.07 6.93 6.48
N ASP A 6 24.70 7.62 5.40
CA ASP A 6 23.42 8.33 5.31
C ASP A 6 22.22 7.37 5.35
N ALA A 7 22.33 6.22 4.69
CA ALA A 7 21.32 5.17 4.76
C ALA A 7 21.12 4.66 6.20
N PHE A 8 22.19 4.40 6.94
CA PHE A 8 22.11 3.99 8.35
C PHE A 8 21.54 5.09 9.27
N MET A 9 21.86 6.36 8.99
CA MET A 9 21.29 7.48 9.75
C MET A 9 19.80 7.66 9.48
N LEU A 10 19.35 7.50 8.22
CA LEU A 10 17.94 7.52 7.86
C LEU A 10 17.19 6.35 8.49
N GLU A 11 17.76 5.16 8.43
CA GLU A 11 17.22 3.97 9.08
C GLU A 11 17.09 4.16 10.60
N SER A 12 18.14 4.66 11.26
CA SER A 12 18.12 4.98 12.69
C SER A 12 17.06 6.02 13.05
N SER A 13 16.82 6.99 12.15
CA SER A 13 15.80 8.03 12.34
C SER A 13 14.38 7.45 12.34
N ILE A 14 14.12 6.40 11.54
CA ILE A 14 12.84 5.71 11.51
C ILE A 14 12.55 5.09 12.89
N TYR A 15 13.50 4.35 13.47
CA TYR A 15 13.34 3.74 14.79
C TYR A 15 13.20 4.78 15.92
N LEU A 16 13.88 5.93 15.81
CA LEU A 16 13.72 7.05 16.77
C LEU A 16 12.32 7.67 16.71
N LEU A 17 11.76 7.86 15.51
CA LEU A 17 10.41 8.38 15.32
C LEU A 17 9.36 7.37 15.81
N LEU A 18 9.52 6.08 15.48
CA LEU A 18 8.70 4.99 15.99
C LEU A 18 8.66 4.99 17.53
N LYS A 19 9.83 5.03 18.16
CA LYS A 19 9.94 5.06 19.62
C LYS A 19 9.35 6.32 20.24
N LYS A 20 9.43 7.47 19.56
CA LYS A 20 8.93 8.74 20.09
C LYS A 20 7.40 8.83 20.04
N TYR A 21 6.78 8.39 18.94
CA TYR A 21 5.36 8.60 18.69
C TYR A 21 4.50 7.36 18.89
N PHE A 22 5.05 6.16 18.70
CA PHE A 22 4.28 4.91 18.69
C PHE A 22 4.57 4.00 19.88
N LYS A 23 5.55 4.31 20.75
CA LYS A 23 5.93 3.45 21.89
C LYS A 23 4.77 3.09 22.83
N GLN A 24 3.74 3.93 22.93
CA GLN A 24 2.57 3.67 23.77
C GLN A 24 1.41 2.99 23.03
N GLU A 25 1.50 2.87 21.70
CA GLU A 25 0.50 2.21 20.88
C GLU A 25 0.67 0.70 20.96
N LYS A 26 -0.45 -0.03 20.96
CA LYS A 26 -0.45 -1.49 21.07
C LYS A 26 0.32 -2.19 19.95
N CYS A 27 0.39 -1.54 18.79
CA CYS A 27 1.05 -2.06 17.59
C CYS A 27 2.56 -1.77 17.49
N TYR A 28 3.19 -1.19 18.53
CA TYR A 28 4.60 -0.84 18.50
C TYR A 28 5.53 -2.02 18.23
N VAL A 29 5.23 -3.19 18.82
CA VAL A 29 6.05 -4.40 18.66
C VAL A 29 5.92 -4.92 17.23
N ASP A 30 4.69 -5.02 16.73
CA ASP A 30 4.41 -5.44 15.35
C ASP A 30 5.07 -4.51 14.32
N LEU A 31 5.16 -3.19 14.62
CA LEU A 31 5.90 -2.22 13.80
C LEU A 31 7.39 -2.57 13.75
N MET A 32 8.01 -2.85 14.89
CA MET A 32 9.45 -3.13 14.94
C MET A 32 9.81 -4.43 14.23
N GLU A 33 8.97 -5.45 14.34
CA GLU A 33 9.17 -6.75 13.66
C GLU A 33 9.09 -6.62 12.15
N LEU A 34 8.13 -5.82 11.64
CA LEU A 34 7.95 -5.59 10.21
C LEU A 34 9.15 -4.89 9.55
N PHE A 35 9.89 -4.08 10.31
CA PHE A 35 11.13 -3.44 9.85
C PHE A 35 12.37 -4.37 9.92
N HIS A 36 12.26 -5.56 10.51
CA HIS A 36 13.36 -6.52 10.68
C HIS A 36 13.17 -7.82 9.88
N GLU A 37 12.06 -8.01 9.16
CA GLU A 37 11.82 -9.21 8.35
C GLU A 37 12.65 -9.19 7.04
N GLU A 38 13.66 -10.06 6.96
CA GLU A 38 14.51 -10.25 5.76
C GLU A 38 14.10 -11.46 4.88
N HIS A 39 13.20 -12.33 5.35
CA HIS A 39 12.81 -13.56 4.65
C HIS A 39 11.40 -13.50 4.06
N VAL A 40 11.28 -14.02 2.84
CA VAL A 40 10.02 -14.11 2.09
C VAL A 40 9.15 -15.24 2.63
N ASP A 41 8.03 -14.88 3.26
CA ASP A 41 6.97 -15.80 3.63
C ASP A 41 5.61 -15.21 3.20
N LEU A 42 4.92 -15.89 2.28
CA LEU A 42 3.63 -15.42 1.76
C LEU A 42 2.47 -15.73 2.72
N ASP A 43 2.61 -16.72 3.60
CA ASP A 43 1.62 -16.96 4.66
C ASP A 43 1.65 -15.84 5.70
N ASN A 44 2.75 -15.08 5.74
CA ASN A 44 2.87 -13.85 6.48
C ASN A 44 2.22 -12.65 5.79
N PHE A 45 1.68 -12.74 4.58
CA PHE A 45 0.98 -11.63 3.93
C PHE A 45 -0.50 -11.61 4.29
N SER A 46 -1.01 -10.43 4.66
CA SER A 46 -2.43 -10.23 4.92
C SER A 46 -2.85 -8.80 4.59
N LEU A 47 -4.13 -8.60 4.30
CA LEU A 47 -4.67 -7.24 4.16
C LEU A 47 -4.53 -6.43 5.44
N GLU A 48 -4.49 -7.08 6.60
CA GLU A 48 -4.28 -6.42 7.88
C GLU A 48 -2.86 -5.83 7.95
N LYS A 49 -1.83 -6.63 7.64
CA LYS A 49 -0.44 -6.14 7.54
C LYS A 49 -0.27 -5.12 6.43
N TYR A 50 -0.94 -5.31 5.28
CA TYR A 50 -0.95 -4.32 4.20
C TYR A 50 -1.47 -2.96 4.68
N THR A 51 -2.68 -2.96 5.24
CA THR A 51 -3.35 -1.76 5.79
C THR A 51 -2.47 -1.08 6.83
N PHE A 52 -1.83 -1.87 7.68
CA PHE A 52 -0.88 -1.38 8.67
C PHE A 52 0.33 -0.65 8.06
N ILE A 53 0.97 -1.23 7.04
CA ILE A 53 2.07 -0.59 6.31
C ILE A 53 1.58 0.71 5.67
N VAL A 54 0.39 0.72 5.07
CA VAL A 54 -0.15 1.91 4.41
C VAL A 54 -0.40 3.03 5.41
N ILE A 55 -1.10 2.72 6.51
CA ILE A 55 -1.35 3.65 7.62
C ILE A 55 -0.04 4.23 8.14
N TYR A 56 1.01 3.42 8.22
CA TYR A 56 2.31 3.87 8.69
C TYR A 56 3.07 4.74 7.67
N LYS A 57 3.13 4.35 6.38
CA LYS A 57 3.75 5.19 5.33
C LYS A 57 3.04 6.53 5.18
N THR A 58 1.75 6.55 5.47
CA THR A 58 0.92 7.75 5.49
C THR A 58 0.81 8.39 6.88
N ALA A 59 1.60 7.95 7.88
CA ALA A 59 1.51 8.38 9.28
C ALA A 59 1.69 9.89 9.52
N LEU A 60 2.26 10.62 8.56
CA LEU A 60 2.26 12.08 8.59
C LEU A 60 0.82 12.66 8.60
N LEU A 61 -0.15 11.97 7.98
CA LEU A 61 -1.58 12.28 8.02
C LEU A 61 -2.23 11.93 9.38
N LEU A 62 -1.66 11.00 10.16
CA LEU A 62 -2.13 10.65 11.51
C LEU A 62 -1.82 11.73 12.56
N LEU A 63 -0.98 12.72 12.23
CA LEU A 63 -0.71 13.89 13.07
C LEU A 63 -1.92 14.83 13.17
N LEU A 64 -2.98 14.62 12.38
CA LEU A 64 -4.29 15.25 12.54
C LEU A 64 -5.22 14.26 13.28
N PRO A 65 -5.24 14.25 14.63
CA PRO A 65 -6.07 13.33 15.41
C PRO A 65 -7.57 13.44 15.11
N ALA A 66 -8.02 14.56 14.55
CA ALA A 66 -9.43 14.86 14.38
C ALA A 66 -10.16 14.03 13.32
N ARG A 67 -9.52 13.48 12.27
CA ARG A 67 -10.26 12.90 11.12
C ARG A 67 -9.62 11.64 10.52
N ARG A 68 -9.19 10.73 11.41
CA ARG A 68 -8.58 9.43 11.02
C ARG A 68 -9.51 8.57 10.17
N ASP A 69 -10.82 8.69 10.35
CA ASP A 69 -11.87 7.92 9.67
C ASP A 69 -12.06 8.26 8.18
N ILE A 70 -11.48 9.37 7.71
CA ILE A 70 -11.40 9.77 6.29
C ILE A 70 -9.96 9.64 5.79
N LEU A 71 -8.99 10.13 6.56
CA LEU A 71 -7.59 10.18 6.13
C LEU A 71 -6.97 8.78 6.01
N ILE A 72 -7.32 7.83 6.89
CA ILE A 72 -6.82 6.46 6.81
C ILE A 72 -7.35 5.76 5.54
N PRO A 73 -8.68 5.68 5.30
CA PRO A 73 -9.18 5.05 4.07
C PRO A 73 -8.71 5.74 2.78
N MET A 74 -8.45 7.05 2.83
CA MET A 74 -7.89 7.80 1.71
C MET A 74 -6.42 7.45 1.45
N GLY A 75 -5.62 7.31 2.51
CA GLY A 75 -4.24 6.85 2.41
C GLY A 75 -4.14 5.40 1.92
N GLU A 76 -5.00 4.52 2.46
CA GLU A 76 -5.19 3.14 1.96
C GLU A 76 -5.45 3.14 0.46
N TYR A 77 -6.45 3.89 0.01
CA TYR A 77 -6.77 4.00 -1.40
C TYR A 77 -5.56 4.43 -2.22
N PHE A 78 -4.87 5.51 -1.82
CA PHE A 78 -3.70 6.01 -2.54
C PHE A 78 -2.60 4.96 -2.73
N GLN A 79 -2.31 4.16 -1.71
CA GLN A 79 -1.31 3.10 -1.79
C GLN A 79 -1.79 1.92 -2.65
N VAL A 80 -3.08 1.57 -2.59
CA VAL A 80 -3.66 0.55 -3.48
C VAL A 80 -3.55 0.99 -4.94
N GLN A 81 -3.79 2.26 -5.24
CA GLN A 81 -3.54 2.80 -6.58
C GLN A 81 -2.07 2.71 -6.96
N ASP A 82 -1.15 2.99 -6.02
CA ASP A 82 0.29 2.91 -6.28
C ASP A 82 0.73 1.50 -6.67
N ASP A 83 0.28 0.50 -5.91
CA ASP A 83 0.57 -0.91 -6.18
C ASP A 83 -0.09 -1.39 -7.49
N TYR A 84 -1.30 -0.91 -7.79
CA TYR A 84 -1.97 -1.17 -9.07
C TYR A 84 -1.16 -0.59 -10.24
N LEU A 85 -0.77 0.68 -10.15
CA LEU A 85 0.00 1.35 -11.19
C LEU A 85 1.38 0.68 -11.36
N ASP A 86 2.05 0.29 -10.27
CA ASP A 86 3.35 -0.39 -10.33
C ASP A 86 3.30 -1.64 -11.22
N ASN A 87 2.20 -2.39 -11.20
CA ASN A 87 2.04 -3.56 -12.07
C ASN A 87 1.49 -3.24 -13.47
N PHE A 88 0.46 -2.40 -13.58
CA PHE A 88 -0.36 -2.25 -14.79
C PHE A 88 -0.07 -1.00 -15.62
N ALA A 89 0.57 0.02 -15.07
CA ALA A 89 0.84 1.24 -15.81
C ALA A 89 2.08 1.11 -16.71
N ASP A 90 2.05 1.83 -17.82
CA ASP A 90 3.18 1.88 -18.74
C ASP A 90 4.41 2.52 -18.05
N PRO A 91 5.60 1.90 -18.10
CA PRO A 91 6.82 2.46 -17.51
C PRO A 91 7.14 3.88 -17.99
N SER A 92 6.74 4.24 -19.21
CA SER A 92 6.89 5.60 -19.77
C SER A 92 6.01 6.63 -19.07
N MET A 93 4.86 6.21 -18.53
CA MET A 93 3.93 7.07 -17.79
C MET A 93 4.32 7.22 -16.32
N LEU A 94 4.82 6.15 -15.70
CA LEU A 94 5.28 6.15 -14.31
C LEU A 94 6.66 6.80 -14.12
N GLY A 95 7.49 6.84 -15.16
CA GLY A 95 8.90 7.28 -15.06
C GLY A 95 9.80 6.30 -14.30
N LYS A 96 9.27 5.13 -13.93
CA LYS A 96 9.97 4.01 -13.31
C LYS A 96 9.42 2.69 -13.85
N ILE A 97 10.24 1.65 -13.83
CA ILE A 97 9.79 0.27 -14.03
C ILE A 97 9.22 -0.19 -12.68
N GLY A 98 8.03 -0.79 -12.66
CA GLY A 98 7.48 -1.37 -11.44
C GLY A 98 8.31 -2.54 -10.95
N THR A 99 8.56 -2.60 -9.65
CA THR A 99 9.46 -3.59 -9.03
C THR A 99 8.77 -4.39 -7.93
N ASP A 100 7.50 -4.13 -7.61
CA ASP A 100 6.80 -4.72 -6.46
C ASP A 100 6.87 -6.26 -6.42
N ILE A 101 6.72 -6.91 -7.58
CA ILE A 101 6.81 -8.38 -7.70
C ILE A 101 8.23 -8.87 -7.40
N GLN A 102 9.24 -8.22 -7.97
CA GLN A 102 10.64 -8.64 -7.88
C GLN A 102 11.23 -8.36 -6.49
N ASP A 103 10.75 -7.31 -5.83
CA ASP A 103 11.17 -6.88 -4.50
C ASP A 103 10.44 -7.61 -3.37
N ASN A 104 9.63 -8.62 -3.70
CA ASN A 104 8.83 -9.37 -2.74
C ASN A 104 7.94 -8.46 -1.86
N LYS A 105 7.37 -7.42 -2.47
CA LYS A 105 6.57 -6.48 -1.70
C LYS A 105 5.21 -7.10 -1.38
N CYS A 106 4.75 -6.93 -0.15
CA CYS A 106 3.37 -7.20 0.27
C CYS A 106 2.45 -6.13 -0.35
N SER A 107 2.21 -6.22 -1.65
CA SER A 107 1.36 -5.29 -2.41
C SER A 107 -0.11 -5.69 -2.31
N TRP A 108 -1.01 -4.75 -2.62
CA TRP A 108 -2.44 -5.06 -2.67
C TRP A 108 -2.75 -6.17 -3.68
N LEU A 109 -2.09 -6.18 -4.84
CA LEU A 109 -2.35 -7.14 -5.92
C LEU A 109 -2.06 -8.58 -5.51
N ILE A 110 -0.92 -8.87 -4.87
CA ILE A 110 -0.62 -10.23 -4.43
C ILE A 110 -1.58 -10.70 -3.34
N ASN A 111 -1.96 -9.81 -2.40
CA ASN A 111 -2.95 -10.13 -1.37
C ASN A 111 -4.32 -10.44 -1.97
N GLN A 112 -4.73 -9.73 -3.00
CA GLN A 112 -5.98 -10.00 -3.70
C GLN A 112 -5.89 -11.30 -4.50
N ALA A 113 -4.76 -11.55 -5.17
CA ALA A 113 -4.52 -12.80 -5.88
C ALA A 113 -4.63 -14.01 -4.96
N LEU A 114 -3.95 -13.99 -3.81
CA LEU A 114 -3.93 -15.10 -2.85
C LEU A 114 -5.30 -15.45 -2.29
N LYS A 115 -6.24 -14.50 -2.25
CA LYS A 115 -7.61 -14.74 -1.78
C LYS A 115 -8.50 -15.48 -2.78
N ILE A 116 -8.28 -15.28 -4.07
CA ILE A 116 -9.17 -15.78 -5.13
C ILE A 116 -8.52 -16.83 -6.03
N CYS A 117 -7.20 -17.01 -5.91
CA CYS A 117 -6.47 -18.00 -6.69
C CYS A 117 -6.86 -19.44 -6.32
N ASN A 118 -6.73 -20.33 -7.30
CA ASN A 118 -6.79 -21.77 -7.07
C ASN A 118 -5.42 -22.32 -6.64
N SER A 119 -5.35 -23.61 -6.31
CA SER A 119 -4.10 -24.26 -5.85
C SER A 119 -2.97 -24.21 -6.87
N GLU A 120 -3.26 -24.29 -8.17
CA GLU A 120 -2.25 -24.28 -9.24
C GLU A 120 -1.66 -22.87 -9.40
N GLN A 121 -2.52 -21.85 -9.43
CA GLN A 121 -2.13 -20.44 -9.46
C GLN A 121 -1.34 -20.07 -8.21
N ARG A 122 -1.74 -20.57 -7.03
CA ARG A 122 -1.00 -20.37 -5.78
C ARG A 122 0.43 -20.90 -5.86
N GLN A 123 0.62 -22.11 -6.37
CA GLN A 123 1.97 -22.67 -6.57
C GLN A 123 2.82 -21.83 -7.53
N VAL A 124 2.20 -21.27 -8.59
CA VAL A 124 2.90 -20.35 -9.51
C VAL A 124 3.32 -19.08 -8.77
N LEU A 125 2.45 -18.50 -7.95
CA LEU A 125 2.78 -17.30 -7.16
C LEU A 125 3.92 -17.60 -6.17
N GLU A 126 3.84 -18.69 -5.41
CA GLU A 126 4.88 -19.10 -4.44
C GLU A 126 6.24 -19.36 -5.10
N ALA A 127 6.28 -19.96 -6.28
CA ALA A 127 7.53 -20.28 -6.97
C ALA A 127 8.20 -19.06 -7.62
N ASN A 128 7.44 -18.02 -7.98
CA ASN A 128 7.91 -16.94 -8.86
C ASN A 128 7.90 -15.54 -8.22
N TYR A 129 7.09 -15.29 -7.19
CA TYR A 129 7.05 -13.98 -6.52
C TYR A 129 8.34 -13.73 -5.74
N GLY A 130 8.82 -12.47 -5.72
CA GLY A 130 10.07 -12.10 -5.04
C GLY A 130 11.36 -12.55 -5.75
N LYS A 131 11.27 -13.03 -6.99
CA LYS A 131 12.45 -13.42 -7.79
C LYS A 131 12.87 -12.25 -8.68
N LYS A 132 14.17 -11.92 -8.65
CA LYS A 132 14.80 -10.94 -9.55
C LYS A 132 15.03 -11.51 -10.95
N ASP A 133 14.00 -12.11 -11.52
CA ASP A 133 13.99 -12.74 -12.84
C ASP A 133 12.76 -12.29 -13.63
N LYS A 134 12.97 -11.92 -14.89
CA LYS A 134 11.90 -11.37 -15.75
C LYS A 134 10.88 -12.42 -16.18
N GLU A 135 11.29 -13.69 -16.32
CA GLU A 135 10.35 -14.76 -16.66
C GLU A 135 9.46 -15.08 -15.45
N CYS A 136 10.03 -15.10 -14.25
CA CYS A 136 9.25 -15.22 -13.00
C CYS A 136 8.23 -14.09 -12.87
N GLU A 137 8.65 -12.83 -13.07
CA GLU A 137 7.74 -11.67 -13.07
C GLU A 137 6.62 -11.82 -14.09
N THR A 138 6.94 -12.24 -15.32
CA THR A 138 5.95 -12.46 -16.39
C THR A 138 4.94 -13.53 -16.01
N ARG A 139 5.36 -14.61 -15.34
CA ARG A 139 4.47 -15.67 -14.85
C ARG A 139 3.52 -15.16 -13.78
N VAL A 140 4.00 -14.33 -12.84
CA VAL A 140 3.16 -13.70 -11.83
C VAL A 140 2.13 -12.76 -12.49
N LYS A 141 2.57 -11.90 -13.42
CA LYS A 141 1.66 -11.00 -14.15
C LYS A 141 0.57 -11.75 -14.91
N LYS A 142 0.93 -12.88 -15.53
CA LYS A 142 -0.06 -13.74 -16.20
C LYS A 142 -1.13 -14.26 -15.23
N VAL A 143 -0.75 -14.66 -14.01
CA VAL A 143 -1.73 -15.05 -12.98
C VAL A 143 -2.61 -13.87 -12.59
N PHE A 144 -2.06 -12.67 -12.44
CA PHE A 144 -2.85 -11.46 -12.16
C PHE A 144 -3.87 -11.15 -13.26
N ASP A 145 -3.49 -11.35 -14.53
CA ASP A 145 -4.38 -11.18 -15.68
C ASP A 145 -5.48 -12.24 -15.72
N GLU A 146 -5.14 -13.52 -15.48
CA GLU A 146 -6.10 -14.64 -15.41
C GLU A 146 -7.14 -14.43 -14.29
N LEU A 147 -6.70 -13.89 -13.15
CA LEU A 147 -7.55 -13.53 -12.01
C LEU A 147 -8.31 -12.21 -12.22
N LYS A 148 -8.09 -11.53 -13.34
CA LYS A 148 -8.73 -10.25 -13.71
C LYS A 148 -8.56 -9.19 -12.63
N LEU A 149 -7.37 -9.09 -12.02
CA LEU A 149 -7.13 -8.16 -10.92
C LEU A 149 -7.31 -6.69 -11.30
N GLU A 150 -7.17 -6.33 -12.59
CA GLU A 150 -7.52 -4.99 -13.09
C GLU A 150 -9.01 -4.68 -12.85
N GLN A 151 -9.90 -5.64 -13.09
CA GLN A 151 -11.33 -5.47 -12.86
C GLN A 151 -11.63 -5.39 -11.35
N VAL A 152 -10.99 -6.25 -10.54
CA VAL A 152 -11.10 -6.23 -9.08
C VAL A 152 -10.67 -4.87 -8.52
N TYR A 153 -9.61 -4.28 -9.06
CA TYR A 153 -9.17 -2.93 -8.70
C TYR A 153 -10.19 -1.86 -9.09
N LYS A 154 -10.72 -1.88 -10.31
CA LYS A 154 -11.71 -0.89 -10.77
C LYS A 154 -12.96 -0.91 -9.90
N GLU A 155 -13.43 -2.09 -9.50
CA GLU A 155 -14.56 -2.25 -8.59
C GLU A 155 -14.25 -1.71 -7.19
N TYR A 156 -13.07 -2.04 -6.65
CA TYR A 156 -12.59 -1.50 -5.38
C TYR A 156 -12.47 0.03 -5.41
N GLU A 157 -11.92 0.61 -6.48
CA GLU A 157 -11.73 2.05 -6.63
C GLU A 157 -13.06 2.79 -6.59
N GLU A 158 -14.05 2.35 -7.37
CA GLU A 158 -15.37 3.01 -7.37
C GLU A 158 -16.07 2.86 -6.02
N GLN A 159 -16.00 1.68 -5.40
CA GLN A 159 -16.58 1.46 -4.06
C GLN A 159 -15.92 2.37 -3.01
N ARG A 160 -14.58 2.35 -2.92
CA ARG A 160 -13.84 3.09 -1.89
C ARG A 160 -13.97 4.60 -2.06
N VAL A 161 -14.01 5.10 -3.30
CA VAL A 161 -14.25 6.52 -3.59
C VAL A 161 -15.68 6.92 -3.23
N GLY A 162 -16.67 6.04 -3.46
CA GLY A 162 -18.05 6.22 -3.00
C GLY A 162 -18.12 6.38 -1.48
N GLU A 163 -17.54 5.44 -0.73
CA GLU A 163 -17.48 5.48 0.73
C GLU A 163 -16.80 6.75 1.26
N LEU A 164 -15.70 7.17 0.63
CA LEU A 164 -14.98 8.40 0.99
C LEU A 164 -15.84 9.65 0.75
N ARG A 165 -16.56 9.73 -0.38
CA ARG A 165 -17.46 10.85 -0.68
C ARG A 165 -18.59 10.96 0.34
N GLU A 166 -19.19 9.83 0.72
CA GLU A 166 -20.22 9.79 1.75
C GLU A 166 -19.70 10.30 3.09
N LYS A 167 -18.54 9.81 3.53
CA LYS A 167 -17.89 10.26 4.77
C LYS A 167 -17.59 11.76 4.76
N ILE A 168 -17.02 12.27 3.67
CA ILE A 168 -16.74 13.71 3.50
C ILE A 168 -18.04 14.52 3.53
N ALA A 169 -19.10 14.06 2.86
CA ALA A 169 -20.39 14.74 2.87
C ALA A 169 -21.01 14.83 4.28
N THR A 170 -20.80 13.80 5.12
CA THR A 170 -21.29 13.78 6.51
C THR A 170 -20.39 14.49 7.52
N LEU A 171 -19.24 15.03 7.10
CA LEU A 171 -18.27 15.63 8.00
C LEU A 171 -18.82 16.87 8.73
N ASP A 172 -18.54 16.97 10.02
CA ASP A 172 -18.77 18.19 10.80
C ASP A 172 -17.59 19.14 10.67
N GLU A 173 -17.88 20.34 10.19
CA GLU A 173 -16.90 21.41 9.95
C GLU A 173 -16.72 22.37 11.13
N SER A 174 -17.50 22.21 12.20
CA SER A 174 -17.42 23.09 13.38
C SER A 174 -16.05 23.03 14.08
N GLU A 175 -15.30 21.95 13.87
CA GLU A 175 -13.95 21.74 14.40
C GLU A 175 -12.84 22.36 13.53
N GLY A 176 -13.21 23.13 12.49
CA GLY A 176 -12.30 23.97 11.70
C GLY A 176 -11.69 23.29 10.47
N LEU A 177 -11.82 21.97 10.31
CA LEU A 177 -11.44 21.26 9.08
C LEU A 177 -12.59 21.28 8.09
N LYS A 178 -12.31 21.82 6.91
CA LYS A 178 -13.27 22.04 5.82
C LYS A 178 -13.39 20.85 4.89
N LYS A 179 -14.60 20.49 4.48
CA LYS A 179 -14.88 19.37 3.55
C LYS A 179 -14.12 19.55 2.25
N GLU A 180 -14.04 20.79 1.77
CA GLU A 180 -13.39 21.16 0.52
C GLU A 180 -11.92 20.72 0.48
N VAL A 181 -11.25 20.65 1.64
CA VAL A 181 -9.87 20.15 1.72
C VAL A 181 -9.83 18.68 1.31
N PHE A 182 -10.69 17.84 1.88
CA PHE A 182 -10.75 16.40 1.59
C PHE A 182 -11.25 16.13 0.18
N GLU A 183 -12.22 16.91 -0.32
CA GLU A 183 -12.70 16.82 -1.70
C GLU A 183 -11.58 17.11 -2.69
N GLU A 184 -10.78 18.16 -2.45
CA GLU A 184 -9.66 18.53 -3.30
C GLU A 184 -8.54 17.48 -3.27
N PHE A 185 -8.26 16.88 -2.10
CA PHE A 185 -7.33 15.74 -2.01
C PHE A 185 -7.86 14.54 -2.79
N LEU A 186 -9.12 14.15 -2.58
CA LEU A 186 -9.73 13.02 -3.27
C LEU A 186 -9.75 13.23 -4.78
N ARG A 187 -10.03 14.45 -5.25
CA ARG A 187 -10.01 14.82 -6.67
C ARG A 187 -8.64 14.66 -7.30
N LYS A 188 -7.56 14.94 -6.56
CA LYS A 188 -6.18 14.81 -7.05
C LYS A 188 -5.72 13.36 -7.20
N ILE A 189 -6.24 12.46 -6.35
CA ILE A 189 -5.83 11.05 -6.35
C ILE A 189 -6.78 10.16 -7.16
N TYR A 190 -8.06 10.54 -7.29
CA TYR A 190 -9.05 9.75 -8.02
C TYR A 190 -8.64 9.56 -9.48
N LYS A 191 -8.54 8.30 -9.91
CA LYS A 191 -8.13 7.92 -11.28
C LYS A 191 -6.82 8.55 -11.72
N ARG A 192 -5.88 8.76 -10.79
CA ARG A 192 -4.54 9.22 -11.12
C ARG A 192 -3.86 8.23 -12.05
N THR A 193 -3.11 8.76 -13.01
CA THR A 193 -2.31 7.96 -13.96
C THR A 193 -0.82 7.97 -13.63
N LYS A 194 -0.42 8.65 -12.55
CA LYS A 194 0.95 8.78 -12.04
C LYS A 194 0.97 9.19 -10.57
#